data_AF-A0A554JVA7-F1
#
_entry.id   AF-A0A554JVA7-F1
#
_cell.length_a   1.000
_cell.length_b   1.000
_cell.length_c   1.000
_cell.angle_alpha   90.00
_cell.angle_beta   90.00
_cell.angle_gamma   90.00
#
_symmetry.space_group_name_H-M   'P 1'
#
loop_
_entity.id
_entity.type
_entity.pdbx_description
1 polymer ?
#
loop_
_entity_poly.entity_id
_entity_poly.type
_entity_poly.pdbx_seq_one_letter_code
_entity_poly.pdbx_strand_id
1 'polypeptide(L)'
;MLEFRRRAGDILNQIFYRKERILVRRGRKDMAVLIPLEDYQTYIADADTERYTDKELQDMFRRDAVPADLRSWALQAKPRRR
;
A
#
# COMPACT_ATOMS: atom_id res chain seq x y z
N MET A 1 13.77 -8.90 -18.83
CA MET A 1 14.39 -8.29 -17.63
C MET A 1 15.57 -7.37 -17.96
N LEU A 2 16.39 -7.69 -18.98
CA LEU A 2 17.45 -6.81 -19.48
C LEU A 2 16.90 -5.51 -20.11
N GLU A 3 15.79 -5.61 -20.84
CA GLU A 3 15.06 -4.49 -21.48
C GLU A 3 14.61 -3.41 -20.48
N PHE A 4 13.97 -3.81 -19.38
CA PHE A 4 13.45 -2.88 -18.37
C PHE A 4 14.57 -2.04 -17.75
N ARG A 5 15.72 -2.66 -17.43
CA ARG A 5 16.87 -1.94 -16.87
C ARG A 5 17.50 -0.98 -17.87
N ARG A 6 17.49 -1.33 -19.16
CA ARG A 6 18.04 -0.48 -20.23
C ARG A 6 17.15 0.72 -20.58
N ARG A 7 15.83 0.61 -20.35
CA ARG A 7 14.84 1.61 -20.79
C ARG A 7 13.94 2.11 -19.66
N ALA A 8 14.42 2.09 -18.42
CA ALA A 8 13.62 2.47 -17.26
C ALA A 8 13.04 3.89 -17.40
N GLY A 9 13.81 4.84 -17.95
CA GLY A 9 13.34 6.21 -18.19
C GLY A 9 12.16 6.28 -19.18
N ASP A 10 12.26 5.60 -20.32
CA ASP A 10 11.17 5.55 -21.32
C ASP A 10 9.90 4.95 -20.72
N ILE A 11 10.04 3.90 -19.93
CA ILE A 11 8.93 3.19 -19.29
C ILE A 11 8.25 4.10 -18.25
N LEU A 12 9.04 4.80 -17.43
CA LEU A 12 8.49 5.76 -16.47
C LEU A 12 7.78 6.93 -17.17
N ASN A 13 8.30 7.41 -18.29
CA ASN A 13 7.65 8.43 -19.10
C ASN A 13 6.32 7.93 -19.68
N GLN A 14 6.25 6.69 -20.17
CA GLN A 14 5.00 6.08 -20.65
C GLN A 14 3.97 6.00 -19.52
N ILE A 15 4.36 5.53 -18.34
CA ILE A 15 3.46 5.45 -17.18
C ILE A 15 2.96 6.86 -16.79
N PHE A 16 3.87 7.84 -16.69
CA PHE A 16 3.51 9.17 -16.21
C PHE A 16 2.67 9.99 -17.21
N TYR A 17 3.10 10.04 -18.47
CA TYR A 17 2.46 10.88 -19.49
C TYR A 17 1.30 10.19 -20.21
N ARG A 18 1.36 8.86 -20.39
CA ARG A 18 0.33 8.10 -21.11
C ARG A 18 -0.61 7.35 -20.18
N LYS A 19 -0.38 7.43 -18.86
CA LYS A 19 -1.16 6.73 -17.83
C LYS A 19 -1.21 5.21 -18.04
N GLU A 20 -0.15 4.67 -18.64
CA GLU A 20 -0.03 3.24 -18.89
C GLU A 20 0.23 2.47 -17.59
N ARG A 21 -0.31 1.25 -17.51
CA ARG A 21 -0.12 0.32 -16.38
C ARG A 21 0.64 -0.90 -16.87
N ILE A 22 1.76 -1.20 -16.24
CA ILE A 22 2.69 -2.21 -16.75
C ILE A 22 2.88 -3.32 -15.73
N LEU A 23 2.61 -4.55 -16.14
CA LEU A 23 2.88 -5.74 -15.34
C LEU A 23 4.31 -6.23 -15.59
N VAL A 24 5.13 -6.19 -14.55
CA VAL A 24 6.49 -6.70 -14.57
C VAL A 24 6.46 -8.20 -14.30
N ARG A 25 6.95 -8.98 -15.28
CA ARG A 25 7.04 -10.44 -15.21
C ARG A 25 8.48 -10.95 -15.18
N ARG A 26 8.70 -12.06 -14.49
CA ARG A 26 9.93 -12.88 -14.59
C ARG A 26 9.56 -14.28 -15.05
N GLY A 27 9.89 -14.62 -16.29
CA GLY A 27 9.40 -15.86 -16.91
C GLY A 27 7.88 -15.83 -17.01
N ARG A 28 7.21 -16.82 -16.44
CA ARG A 28 5.73 -16.89 -16.37
C ARG A 28 5.13 -16.31 -15.08
N LYS A 29 5.96 -15.79 -14.17
CA LYS A 29 5.50 -15.31 -12.87
C LYS A 29 5.36 -13.79 -12.88
N ASP A 30 4.20 -13.32 -12.42
CA ASP A 30 3.94 -11.91 -12.16
C ASP A 30 4.73 -11.47 -10.91
N MET A 31 5.44 -10.34 -11.01
CA MET A 31 6.38 -9.89 -9.98
C MET A 31 5.97 -8.56 -9.35
N ALA A 32 5.58 -7.59 -10.18
CA ALA A 32 5.19 -6.26 -9.73
C ALA A 32 4.29 -5.58 -10.78
N VAL A 33 3.56 -4.55 -10.38
CA VAL A 33 2.88 -3.64 -11.30
C VAL A 33 3.48 -2.25 -11.15
N LEU A 34 3.60 -1.53 -12.26
CA LEU A 34 3.90 -0.11 -12.27
C LEU A 34 2.64 0.62 -12.72
N ILE A 35 2.21 1.58 -11.92
CA ILE A 35 1.04 2.41 -12.16
C ILE A 35 1.38 3.86 -11.87
N PRO A 36 0.64 4.83 -12.45
CA PRO A 36 0.73 6.22 -12.05
C PRO A 36 0.50 6.37 -10.54
N LEU A 37 1.17 7.35 -9.93
CA LEU A 37 1.03 7.59 -8.49
C LEU A 37 -0.39 8.02 -8.11
N GLU A 38 -1.03 8.81 -8.98
CA GLU A 38 -2.44 9.19 -8.88
C GLU A 38 -3.37 7.97 -8.82
N ASP A 39 -3.20 7.00 -9.73
CA ASP A 39 -3.95 5.75 -9.71
C ASP A 39 -3.72 4.99 -8.41
N TYR A 40 -2.45 4.88 -7.97
CA TYR A 40 -2.12 4.25 -6.70
C TYR A 40 -2.83 4.94 -5.52
N GLN A 41 -2.83 6.28 -5.49
CA GLN A 41 -3.50 7.05 -4.46
C GLN A 41 -5.00 6.84 -4.48
N THR A 42 -5.66 6.81 -5.63
CA THR A 42 -7.08 6.50 -5.73
C THR A 42 -7.38 5.09 -5.23
N TYR A 43 -6.63 4.08 -5.70
CA TYR A 43 -6.85 2.69 -5.30
C TYR A 43 -6.55 2.42 -3.82
N ILE A 44 -5.61 3.15 -3.22
CA ILE A 44 -5.24 3.01 -1.81
C ILE A 44 -6.09 3.91 -0.90
N ALA A 45 -6.57 5.05 -1.39
CA ALA A 45 -7.50 5.90 -0.64
C ALA A 45 -8.89 5.25 -0.54
N ASP A 46 -9.32 4.51 -1.57
CA ASP A 46 -10.55 3.71 -1.54
C ASP A 46 -10.35 2.34 -0.84
N ALA A 47 -9.11 1.88 -0.70
CA ALA A 47 -8.82 0.75 0.16
C ALA A 47 -8.86 1.25 1.60
N ASP A 48 -9.91 0.89 2.33
CA ASP A 48 -10.19 0.99 3.78
C ASP A 48 -9.03 0.56 4.70
N THR A 49 -7.81 1.05 4.47
CA THR A 49 -6.70 0.98 5.39
C THR A 49 -6.72 2.30 6.13
N GLU A 50 -7.76 2.51 6.95
CA GLU A 50 -7.75 3.55 7.97
C GLU A 50 -6.50 3.34 8.83
N ARG A 51 -5.47 4.14 8.57
CA ARG A 51 -4.29 4.20 9.42
C ARG A 51 -4.68 5.00 10.64
N TYR A 52 -5.34 4.34 11.59
CA TYR A 52 -5.57 4.92 12.90
C TYR A 52 -4.23 5.30 13.53
N THR A 53 -4.10 6.57 13.91
CA THR A 53 -2.99 7.02 14.74
C THR A 53 -3.15 6.46 16.16
N ASP A 54 -2.03 6.32 16.89
CA ASP A 54 -2.06 5.82 18.27
C ASP A 54 -2.98 6.63 19.18
N LYS A 55 -3.19 7.92 18.87
CA LYS A 55 -4.09 8.81 19.58
C LYS A 55 -5.56 8.47 19.31
N GLU A 56 -5.92 8.21 18.06
CA GLU A 56 -7.29 7.85 17.65
C GLU A 56 -7.68 6.47 18.20
N LEU A 57 -6.76 5.51 18.21
CA LEU A 57 -6.99 4.21 18.86
C LEU A 57 -7.26 4.37 20.36
N GLN A 58 -6.49 5.23 21.05
CA GLN A 58 -6.72 5.49 22.48
C GLN A 58 -8.06 6.16 22.75
N ASP A 59 -8.47 7.11 21.91
CA ASP A 59 -9.76 7.79 22.04
C ASP A 59 -10.93 6.83 21.76
N MET A 60 -10.79 5.94 20.78
CA MET A 60 -11.76 4.87 20.49
C MET A 60 -11.88 3.88 21.67
N PHE A 61 -10.74 3.40 22.21
CA PHE A 61 -10.75 2.56 23.40
C PHE A 61 -11.33 3.24 24.64
N ARG A 62 -11.25 4.57 24.73
CA ARG A 62 -11.82 5.32 25.85
C ARG A 62 -13.33 5.50 25.69
N ARG A 63 -13.83 5.65 24.46
CA ARG A 63 -15.25 5.91 24.17
C ARG A 63 -16.10 4.64 24.14
N ASP A 64 -15.58 3.55 23.56
CA ASP A 64 -16.42 2.39 23.22
C ASP A 64 -16.41 1.26 24.26
N ALA A 65 -15.95 1.52 25.49
CA ALA A 65 -15.90 0.52 26.58
C ALA A 65 -15.36 -0.85 26.13
N VAL A 66 -14.42 -0.86 25.18
CA VAL A 66 -13.94 -2.08 24.53
C VAL A 66 -13.34 -3.00 25.61
N PRO A 67 -13.83 -4.26 25.72
CA PRO A 67 -13.36 -5.16 26.75
C PRO A 67 -11.87 -5.47 26.58
N ALA A 68 -11.19 -5.69 27.71
CA ALA A 68 -9.73 -5.68 27.80
C ALA A 68 -9.04 -6.78 26.96
N ASP A 69 -9.76 -7.86 26.69
CA ASP A 69 -9.36 -8.98 25.84
C ASP A 69 -9.14 -8.55 24.38
N LEU A 70 -10.06 -7.77 23.81
CA LEU A 70 -9.97 -7.27 22.44
C LEU A 70 -8.90 -6.18 22.26
N ARG A 71 -8.57 -5.43 23.32
CA ARG A 71 -7.48 -4.43 23.30
C ARG A 71 -6.12 -5.07 23.06
N SER A 72 -5.91 -6.27 23.58
CA SER A 72 -4.64 -7.00 23.49
C SER A 72 -4.33 -7.47 22.06
N TRP A 73 -5.36 -7.78 21.28
CA TRP A 73 -5.26 -8.21 19.88
C TRP A 73 -4.88 -7.05 18.96
N ALA A 74 -5.52 -5.89 19.15
CA ALA A 74 -5.24 -4.69 18.36
C ALA A 74 -3.81 -4.14 18.54
N LEU A 75 -3.25 -4.25 19.75
CA LEU A 75 -1.88 -3.79 20.03
C LEU A 75 -0.80 -4.76 19.53
N GLN A 76 -1.10 -6.05 19.43
CA GLN A 76 -0.18 -7.08 18.92
C GLN A 76 -0.11 -7.13 17.38
N ALA A 77 -1.14 -6.62 16.69
CA ALA A 77 -1.18 -6.54 15.23
C ALA A 77 -0.25 -5.46 14.64
N LYS A 78 0.43 -4.66 15.47
CA LYS A 78 1.43 -3.70 14.97
C LYS A 78 2.60 -4.45 14.31
N PRO A 79 2.88 -4.26 13.02
CA PRO A 79 4.10 -4.79 12.41
C PRO A 79 5.30 -4.16 13.12
N ARG A 80 6.15 -5.00 13.71
CA ARG A 80 7.42 -4.57 14.31
C ARG A 80 8.22 -3.82 13.25
N ARG A 81 8.34 -2.50 13.41
CA ARG A 81 9.31 -1.71 12.65
C ARG A 81 10.69 -2.29 12.93
N ARG A 82 11.35 -2.82 11.89
CA ARG A 82 12.80 -3.00 11.85
C ARG A 82 13.43 -1.74 11.30
#